data_AF-A0A951CN50-F1
#
_entry.id   AF-A0A951CN50-F1
#
_cell.length_a   1.000
_cell.length_b   1.000
_cell.length_c   1.000
_cell.angle_alpha   90.00
_cell.angle_beta   90.00
_cell.angle_gamma   90.00
#
_symmetry.space_group_name_H-M   'P 1'
#
loop_
_entity.id
_entity.type
_entity.pdbx_description
1 polymer ?
#
loop_
_entity_poly.entity_id
_entity_poly.type
_entity_poly.pdbx_seq_one_letter_code
_entity_poly.pdbx_strand_id
1 'polypeptide(L)'
;MSTEALRQAVTGLSGKRYGEVLLVTPGEAGPQASVYNSFPLNDCPAELWSALDPQAIAAEHGAATALLNGPRYWLMNSIGKAPQGPQIKKTFGGIEMLLQATVLLTAMNPAPYTANQVNRHTVFTFDAGEEIYELRDPALRRWVMQTWSQIVDPNLSRADLPHLGERLNLPDGWTYQSRVLTSPLRVDTTTHAAQVLQDDLTNSYSLLTD
;
A
#
# COMPACT_ATOMS: atom_id res chain seq x y z
N MET A 1 27.80 -15.64 -7.21
CA MET A 1 27.01 -14.44 -7.51
C MET A 1 25.84 -14.44 -6.54
N SER A 2 25.79 -13.51 -5.59
CA SER A 2 24.74 -13.48 -4.58
C SER A 2 23.39 -13.16 -5.24
N THR A 3 22.32 -13.70 -4.68
CA THR A 3 20.91 -13.57 -5.09
C THR A 3 20.38 -12.13 -5.09
N GLU A 4 21.23 -11.14 -4.79
CA GLU A 4 20.91 -9.71 -4.75
C GLU A 4 20.91 -9.07 -6.15
N ALA A 5 21.55 -9.72 -7.15
CA ALA A 5 21.86 -9.12 -8.45
C ALA A 5 20.75 -9.13 -9.53
N LEU A 6 19.51 -9.54 -9.24
CA LEU A 6 18.41 -9.59 -10.23
C LEU A 6 17.08 -9.01 -9.70
N ARG A 7 17.14 -7.95 -8.88
CA ARG A 7 15.93 -7.17 -8.54
C ARG A 7 15.92 -5.89 -9.36
N GLN A 8 14.89 -5.71 -10.18
CA GLN A 8 14.66 -4.41 -10.81
C GLN A 8 14.11 -3.50 -9.73
N ALA A 9 14.87 -2.46 -9.37
CA ALA A 9 14.44 -1.43 -8.45
C ALA A 9 13.73 -0.34 -9.24
N VAL A 10 12.47 -0.06 -8.89
CA VAL A 10 11.78 1.15 -9.33
C VAL A 10 12.09 2.23 -8.31
N THR A 11 12.66 3.35 -8.75
CA THR A 11 13.13 4.46 -7.90
C THR A 11 12.33 5.74 -8.17
N GLY A 12 12.52 6.77 -7.33
CA GLY A 12 11.83 8.06 -7.49
C GLY A 12 10.33 8.00 -7.18
N LEU A 13 9.95 7.08 -6.29
CA LEU A 13 8.55 6.83 -5.91
C LEU A 13 7.99 7.85 -4.94
N SER A 14 8.81 8.38 -4.03
CA SER A 14 8.37 9.28 -2.95
C SER A 14 7.54 10.45 -3.51
N GLY A 15 6.30 10.57 -3.02
CA GLY A 15 5.32 11.58 -3.47
C GLY A 15 4.60 11.28 -4.79
N LYS A 16 4.86 10.16 -5.46
CA LYS A 16 4.10 9.77 -6.66
C LYS A 16 2.71 9.30 -6.28
N ARG A 17 1.70 9.86 -6.96
CA ARG A 17 0.29 9.53 -6.82
C ARG A 17 -0.06 8.25 -7.59
N TYR A 18 -0.93 7.44 -7.02
CA TYR A 18 -1.45 6.23 -7.66
C TYR A 18 -2.83 5.85 -7.10
N GLY A 19 -3.51 4.90 -7.75
CA GLY A 19 -4.71 4.26 -7.25
C GLY A 19 -4.68 2.76 -7.50
N GLU A 20 -5.44 2.01 -6.71
CA GLU A 20 -5.52 0.56 -6.81
C GLU A 20 -6.97 0.07 -6.89
N VAL A 21 -7.26 -0.77 -7.89
CA VAL A 21 -8.52 -1.51 -7.97
C VAL A 21 -8.25 -2.95 -7.53
N LEU A 22 -8.93 -3.37 -6.47
CA LEU A 22 -8.83 -4.73 -5.94
C LEU A 22 -10.05 -5.52 -6.40
N LEU A 23 -9.85 -6.55 -7.21
CA LEU A 23 -10.90 -7.47 -7.60
C LEU A 23 -10.90 -8.67 -6.65
N VAL A 24 -11.92 -8.76 -5.80
CA VAL A 24 -12.03 -9.82 -4.81
C VAL A 24 -12.74 -11.03 -5.39
N THR A 25 -12.14 -12.20 -5.26
CA THR A 25 -12.73 -13.49 -5.65
C THR A 25 -12.69 -14.47 -4.48
N PRO A 26 -13.59 -15.46 -4.44
CA PRO A 26 -13.42 -16.61 -3.56
C PRO A 26 -12.09 -17.32 -3.85
N GLY A 27 -11.47 -17.89 -2.83
CA GLY A 27 -10.27 -18.72 -2.93
C GLY A 27 -10.34 -19.86 -1.90
N GLU A 28 -9.57 -20.93 -2.11
CA GLU A 28 -9.60 -22.12 -1.26
C GLU A 28 -9.18 -21.83 0.19
N ALA A 29 -8.26 -20.88 0.39
CA ALA A 29 -7.78 -20.43 1.70
C ALA A 29 -8.59 -19.24 2.27
N GLY A 30 -9.69 -18.86 1.62
CA GLY A 30 -10.48 -17.66 1.94
C GLY A 30 -10.53 -16.65 0.78
N PRO A 31 -11.24 -15.52 0.95
CA PRO A 31 -11.31 -14.47 -0.06
C PRO A 31 -9.91 -13.95 -0.43
N GLN A 32 -9.67 -13.77 -1.73
CA GLN A 32 -8.42 -13.21 -2.25
C GLN A 32 -8.71 -12.02 -3.15
N ALA A 33 -7.78 -11.07 -3.24
CA ALA A 33 -7.89 -9.92 -4.11
C ALA A 33 -6.72 -9.83 -5.09
N SER A 34 -7.03 -9.73 -6.39
CA SER A 34 -6.06 -9.28 -7.40
C SER A 34 -5.94 -7.76 -7.34
N VAL A 35 -4.73 -7.24 -7.09
CA VAL A 35 -4.46 -5.82 -6.92
C VAL A 35 -3.92 -5.24 -8.22
N TYR A 36 -4.73 -4.41 -8.88
CA TYR A 36 -4.33 -3.64 -10.06
C TYR A 36 -3.92 -2.24 -9.62
N ASN A 37 -2.73 -1.79 -9.98
CA ASN A 37 -2.16 -0.51 -9.57
C ASN A 37 -1.90 0.37 -10.81
N SER A 38 -2.27 1.65 -10.74
CA SER A 38 -2.08 2.60 -11.85
C SER A 38 -0.62 2.97 -12.11
N PHE A 39 0.27 2.81 -11.12
CA PHE A 39 1.68 3.12 -11.23
C PHE A 39 2.46 1.96 -11.89
N PRO A 40 3.44 2.24 -12.78
CA PRO A 40 3.93 3.55 -13.22
C PRO A 40 3.20 4.13 -14.45
N LEU A 41 2.08 3.54 -14.86
CA LEU A 41 1.44 3.85 -16.15
C LEU A 41 0.80 5.24 -16.17
N ASN A 42 0.24 5.68 -15.03
CA ASN A 42 -0.35 7.00 -14.86
C ASN A 42 -0.41 7.39 -13.38
N ASP A 43 -0.77 8.64 -13.11
CA ASP A 43 -0.88 9.26 -11.79
C ASP A 43 -2.31 9.19 -11.19
N CYS A 44 -3.13 8.24 -11.67
CA CYS A 44 -4.50 7.98 -11.22
C CYS A 44 -5.49 9.15 -11.47
N PRO A 45 -5.68 9.64 -12.72
CA PRO A 45 -6.37 10.91 -13.00
C PRO A 45 -7.64 11.13 -12.19
N ALA A 46 -7.75 12.28 -11.50
CA ALA A 46 -8.79 12.51 -10.48
C ALA A 46 -10.22 12.41 -11.02
N GLU A 47 -10.46 12.94 -12.23
CA GLU A 47 -11.76 12.87 -12.89
C GLU A 47 -12.16 11.42 -13.19
N LEU A 48 -11.25 10.64 -13.81
CA LEU A 48 -11.51 9.24 -14.13
C LEU A 48 -11.68 8.39 -12.87
N TRP A 49 -10.85 8.63 -11.84
CA TRP A 49 -10.90 7.87 -10.58
C TRP A 49 -12.23 8.10 -9.84
N SER A 50 -12.68 9.35 -9.79
CA SER A 50 -13.93 9.71 -9.11
C SER A 50 -15.18 9.20 -9.84
N ALA A 51 -15.05 8.87 -11.13
CA ALA A 51 -16.12 8.30 -11.94
C ALA A 51 -16.19 6.77 -11.87
N LEU A 52 -15.27 6.10 -11.17
CA LEU A 52 -15.29 4.64 -11.04
C LEU A 52 -16.48 4.17 -10.19
N ASP A 53 -17.21 3.19 -10.71
CA ASP A 53 -18.26 2.48 -9.98
C ASP A 53 -17.76 1.07 -9.58
N PRO A 54 -17.49 0.81 -8.29
CA PRO A 54 -16.99 -0.49 -7.86
C PRO A 54 -17.98 -1.64 -8.10
N GLN A 55 -19.30 -1.39 -8.10
CA GLN A 55 -20.29 -2.44 -8.37
C GLN A 55 -20.27 -2.83 -9.85
N ALA A 56 -20.22 -1.83 -10.74
CA ALA A 56 -20.08 -2.08 -12.17
C ALA A 56 -18.77 -2.80 -12.51
N ILE A 57 -17.66 -2.36 -11.91
CA ILE A 57 -16.34 -3.02 -12.06
C ILE A 57 -16.38 -4.48 -11.61
N ALA A 58 -17.01 -4.75 -10.45
CA ALA A 58 -17.13 -6.12 -9.95
C ALA A 58 -17.92 -7.00 -10.93
N ALA A 59 -19.06 -6.51 -11.42
CA ALA A 59 -19.91 -7.21 -12.38
C ALA A 59 -19.20 -7.48 -13.71
N GLU A 60 -18.49 -6.48 -14.26
CA GLU A 60 -17.73 -6.60 -15.51
C GLU A 60 -16.67 -7.70 -15.44
N HIS A 61 -16.01 -7.84 -14.29
CA HIS A 61 -14.92 -8.79 -14.11
C HIS A 61 -15.30 -10.09 -13.42
N GLY A 62 -16.59 -10.32 -13.14
CA GLY A 62 -17.06 -11.50 -12.42
C GLY A 62 -16.45 -11.64 -11.03
N ALA A 63 -16.09 -10.52 -10.39
CA ALA A 63 -15.56 -10.49 -9.04
C ALA A 63 -16.72 -10.46 -8.02
N ALA A 64 -16.49 -10.98 -6.82
CA ALA A 64 -17.46 -10.90 -5.72
C ALA A 64 -17.67 -9.45 -5.27
N THR A 65 -16.60 -8.65 -5.26
CA THR A 65 -16.65 -7.20 -5.10
C THR A 65 -15.40 -6.57 -5.71
N ALA A 66 -15.46 -5.27 -5.98
CA ALA A 66 -14.30 -4.45 -6.28
C ALA A 66 -14.10 -3.42 -5.17
N LEU A 67 -12.86 -3.23 -4.72
CA LEU A 67 -12.51 -2.19 -3.75
C LEU A 67 -11.64 -1.14 -4.43
N LEU A 68 -11.99 0.13 -4.24
CA LEU A 68 -11.20 1.26 -4.69
C LEU A 68 -10.27 1.70 -3.57
N ASN A 69 -8.98 1.49 -3.75
CA ASN A 69 -7.95 1.73 -2.74
C ASN A 69 -7.09 2.95 -3.12
N GLY A 70 -7.72 4.11 -3.20
CA GLY A 70 -7.02 5.38 -3.43
C GLY A 70 -7.94 6.57 -3.69
N PRO A 71 -7.36 7.74 -4.05
CA PRO A 71 -5.95 7.94 -4.40
C PRO A 71 -5.00 7.82 -3.20
N ARG A 72 -3.75 7.44 -3.49
CA ARG A 72 -2.66 7.25 -2.52
C ARG A 72 -1.37 7.84 -3.06
N TYR A 73 -0.42 8.04 -2.17
CA TYR A 73 0.91 8.51 -2.52
C TYR A 73 1.97 7.71 -1.79
N TRP A 74 3.05 7.36 -2.50
CA TRP A 74 4.16 6.60 -1.93
C TRP A 74 5.02 7.44 -0.99
N LEU A 75 5.46 6.83 0.12
CA LEU A 75 6.47 7.40 1.01
C LEU A 75 7.85 6.76 0.86
N MET A 76 7.92 5.51 0.39
CA MET A 76 9.20 4.90 0.07
C MET A 76 9.83 5.52 -1.18
N ASN A 77 11.15 5.51 -1.24
CA ASN A 77 11.93 6.02 -2.36
C ASN A 77 12.03 5.00 -3.49
N SER A 78 12.11 3.71 -3.13
CA SER A 78 12.19 2.63 -4.11
C SER A 78 11.50 1.34 -3.68
N ILE A 79 11.08 0.56 -4.68
CA ILE A 79 10.59 -0.80 -4.54
C ILE A 79 11.50 -1.73 -5.34
N GLY A 80 12.12 -2.70 -4.67
CA GLY A 80 12.81 -3.81 -5.31
C GLY A 80 11.90 -5.02 -5.37
N LYS A 81 11.67 -5.58 -6.56
CA LYS A 81 10.88 -6.80 -6.76
C LYS A 81 11.61 -7.75 -7.72
N ALA A 82 11.48 -9.05 -7.50
CA ALA A 82 11.90 -10.04 -8.50
C ALA A 82 10.96 -9.95 -9.72
N PRO A 83 11.46 -10.15 -10.95
CA PRO A 83 10.60 -10.20 -12.14
C PRO A 83 9.47 -11.22 -11.94
N GLN A 84 8.22 -10.78 -12.07
CA GLN A 84 7.05 -11.65 -12.00
C GLN A 84 6.43 -11.78 -13.38
N GLY A 85 6.86 -12.78 -14.14
CA GLY A 85 6.23 -13.17 -15.41
C GLY A 85 5.97 -12.01 -16.39
N PRO A 86 5.05 -12.18 -17.34
CA PRO A 86 4.59 -11.10 -18.20
C PRO A 86 3.74 -10.10 -17.41
N GLN A 87 3.88 -8.81 -17.73
CA GLN A 87 3.04 -7.75 -17.15
C GLN A 87 1.59 -7.90 -17.65
N ILE A 88 0.66 -8.13 -16.73
CA ILE A 88 -0.77 -8.17 -17.04
C ILE A 88 -1.33 -6.76 -16.82
N LYS A 89 -1.90 -6.20 -17.88
CA LYS A 89 -2.58 -4.90 -17.85
C LYS A 89 -4.10 -5.05 -17.87
N LYS A 90 -4.82 -4.15 -17.22
CA LYS A 90 -6.26 -3.95 -17.36
C LYS A 90 -6.60 -2.46 -17.32
N THR A 91 -7.75 -2.09 -17.87
CA THR A 91 -8.26 -0.72 -17.83
C THR A 91 -9.54 -0.68 -17.01
N PHE A 92 -9.64 0.26 -16.08
CA PHE A 92 -10.85 0.49 -15.28
C PHE A 92 -11.28 1.94 -15.48
N GLY A 93 -12.47 2.17 -16.05
CA GLY A 93 -12.98 3.52 -16.32
C GLY A 93 -11.99 4.43 -17.08
N GLY A 94 -11.22 3.88 -18.02
CA GLY A 94 -10.19 4.60 -18.77
C GLY A 94 -8.81 4.69 -18.12
N ILE A 95 -8.63 4.15 -16.91
CA ILE A 95 -7.33 4.14 -16.20
C ILE A 95 -6.62 2.82 -16.46
N GLU A 96 -5.49 2.85 -17.18
CA GLU A 96 -4.63 1.68 -17.38
C GLU A 96 -3.92 1.30 -16.07
N MET A 97 -3.91 0.02 -15.71
CA MET A 97 -3.34 -0.50 -14.46
C MET A 97 -2.60 -1.82 -14.68
N LEU A 98 -1.58 -2.07 -13.86
CA LEU A 98 -0.81 -3.31 -13.83
C LEU A 98 -1.26 -4.20 -12.67
N LEU A 99 -1.41 -5.49 -12.93
CA LEU A 99 -1.53 -6.47 -11.84
C LEU A 99 -0.21 -6.53 -11.06
N GLN A 100 -0.23 -6.10 -9.79
CA GLN A 100 0.96 -6.03 -8.94
C GLN A 100 1.04 -7.14 -7.90
N ALA A 101 -0.08 -7.64 -7.41
CA ALA A 101 -0.10 -8.63 -6.34
C ALA A 101 -1.43 -9.41 -6.29
N THR A 102 -1.39 -10.53 -5.57
CA THR A 102 -2.57 -11.19 -5.03
C THR A 102 -2.48 -11.16 -3.51
N VAL A 103 -3.53 -10.71 -2.84
CA VAL A 103 -3.60 -10.60 -1.37
C VAL A 103 -4.64 -11.56 -0.84
N LEU A 104 -4.31 -12.33 0.20
CA LEU A 104 -5.30 -13.07 0.97
C LEU A 104 -5.94 -12.10 1.95
N LEU A 105 -7.25 -11.93 1.83
CA LEU A 105 -7.99 -11.04 2.73
C LEU A 105 -8.39 -11.84 3.98
N THR A 106 -7.91 -11.39 5.14
CA THR A 106 -8.39 -11.93 6.43
C THR A 106 -9.79 -11.40 6.76
N ALA A 107 -10.14 -10.23 6.21
CA ALA A 107 -11.49 -9.66 6.23
C ALA A 107 -11.74 -8.78 4.99
N MET A 108 -13.00 -8.67 4.57
CA MET A 108 -13.42 -7.82 3.43
C MET A 108 -13.28 -6.31 3.72
N ASN A 109 -13.36 -5.94 4.99
CA ASN A 109 -13.16 -4.57 5.48
C ASN A 109 -12.48 -4.64 6.85
N PRO A 110 -11.15 -4.80 6.91
CA PRO A 110 -10.45 -4.91 8.18
C PRO A 110 -10.61 -3.61 8.97
N ALA A 111 -10.91 -3.73 10.26
CA ALA A 111 -10.94 -2.57 11.14
C ALA A 111 -9.56 -1.89 11.16
N PRO A 112 -9.50 -0.55 11.33
CA PRO A 112 -8.24 0.16 11.52
C PRO A 112 -7.35 -0.53 12.57
N TYR A 113 -6.04 -0.42 12.38
CA TYR A 113 -5.00 -1.00 13.23
C TYR A 113 -5.00 -2.54 13.31
N THR A 114 -5.75 -3.22 12.42
CA THR A 114 -5.72 -4.67 12.26
C THR A 114 -4.79 -5.07 11.12
N ALA A 115 -3.83 -5.96 11.42
CA ALA A 115 -2.85 -6.42 10.44
C ALA A 115 -3.42 -7.47 9.47
N ASN A 116 -3.08 -7.33 8.20
CA ASN A 116 -3.37 -8.26 7.11
C ASN A 116 -2.05 -8.82 6.54
N GLN A 117 -2.12 -10.02 5.98
CA GLN A 117 -0.98 -10.66 5.30
C GLN A 117 -1.00 -10.37 3.79
N VAL A 118 0.10 -9.84 3.27
CA VAL A 118 0.26 -9.47 1.86
C VAL A 118 1.46 -10.20 1.25
N ASN A 119 1.20 -11.06 0.27
CA ASN A 119 2.23 -11.81 -0.47
C ASN A 119 2.74 -11.00 -1.66
N ARG A 120 3.65 -10.04 -1.39
CA ARG A 120 4.20 -9.14 -2.42
C ARG A 120 5.65 -9.45 -2.84
N HIS A 121 6.42 -10.16 -2.01
CA HIS A 121 7.83 -10.48 -2.25
C HIS A 121 8.68 -9.27 -2.68
N THR A 122 8.53 -8.15 -1.97
CA THR A 122 9.21 -6.87 -2.27
C THR A 122 10.13 -6.42 -1.15
N VAL A 123 11.06 -5.53 -1.51
CA VAL A 123 11.79 -4.67 -0.58
C VAL A 123 11.31 -3.24 -0.79
N PHE A 124 10.88 -2.58 0.27
CA PHE A 124 10.70 -1.13 0.27
C PHE A 124 11.91 -0.49 0.90
N THR A 125 12.45 0.55 0.25
CA THR A 125 13.58 1.31 0.77
C THR A 125 13.18 2.76 0.93
N PHE A 126 13.44 3.27 2.14
CA PHE A 126 13.39 4.69 2.48
C PHE A 126 14.84 5.16 2.60
N ASP A 127 15.19 6.24 1.92
CA ASP A 127 16.56 6.72 1.87
C ASP A 127 16.95 7.48 3.16
N ALA A 128 18.25 7.60 3.43
CA ALA A 128 18.70 8.49 4.49
C ALA A 128 18.30 9.94 4.19
N GLY A 129 17.92 10.69 5.22
CA GLY A 129 17.41 12.06 5.11
C GLY A 129 15.90 12.14 4.89
N GLU A 130 15.20 11.04 4.58
CA GLU A 130 13.74 11.04 4.50
C GLU A 130 13.11 11.14 5.88
N GLU A 131 12.07 11.97 5.99
CA GLU A 131 11.15 11.89 7.12
C GLU A 131 10.19 10.73 6.90
N ILE A 132 10.16 9.82 7.88
CA ILE A 132 9.21 8.72 7.93
C ILE A 132 8.22 8.91 9.08
N TYR A 133 7.11 8.21 8.95
CA TYR A 133 5.99 8.26 9.88
C TYR A 133 5.72 6.85 10.39
N GLU A 134 5.65 6.69 11.71
CA GLU A 134 5.66 5.39 12.35
C GLU A 134 4.54 5.28 13.39
N LEU A 135 3.88 4.13 13.41
CA LEU A 135 3.12 3.67 14.57
C LEU A 135 3.97 2.72 15.40
N ARG A 136 3.81 2.76 16.72
CA ARG A 136 4.26 1.71 17.64
C ARG A 136 3.06 1.12 18.33
N ASP A 137 2.96 -0.20 18.30
CA ASP A 137 1.89 -0.91 18.99
C ASP A 137 2.26 -1.21 20.46
N PRO A 138 1.34 -1.78 21.26
CA PRO A 138 1.58 -2.08 22.67
C PRO A 138 2.71 -3.08 22.93
N ALA A 139 3.10 -3.87 21.91
CA ALA A 139 4.25 -4.77 21.95
C ALA A 139 5.55 -4.08 21.48
N LEU A 140 5.52 -2.75 21.30
CA LEU A 140 6.61 -1.91 20.80
C LEU A 140 7.07 -2.25 19.38
N ARG A 141 6.26 -2.99 18.62
CA ARG A 141 6.57 -3.28 17.22
C ARG A 141 6.37 -2.00 16.40
N ARG A 142 7.27 -1.77 15.45
CA ARG A 142 7.27 -0.57 14.61
C ARG A 142 6.58 -0.82 13.29
N TRP A 143 5.68 0.07 12.92
CA TRP A 143 4.95 0.03 11.66
C TRP A 143 5.26 1.31 10.89
N VAL A 144 5.91 1.20 9.74
CA VAL A 144 6.34 2.35 8.93
C VAL A 144 5.29 2.63 7.88
N MET A 145 4.83 3.89 7.79
CA MET A 145 3.85 4.31 6.79
C MET A 145 4.45 4.13 5.39
N GLN A 146 3.82 3.30 4.57
CA GLN A 146 4.22 3.07 3.19
C GLN A 146 3.52 4.05 2.25
N THR A 147 2.29 4.43 2.57
CA THR A 147 1.48 5.38 1.79
C THR A 147 0.53 6.18 2.66
N TRP A 148 0.37 7.47 2.33
CA TRP A 148 -0.78 8.23 2.80
C TRP A 148 -1.92 8.16 1.79
N SER A 149 -3.14 8.36 2.25
CA SER A 149 -4.36 8.20 1.46
C SER A 149 -5.25 9.43 1.49
N GLN A 150 -5.96 9.65 0.37
CA GLN A 150 -6.98 10.69 0.23
C GLN A 150 -8.40 10.10 0.17
N ILE A 151 -8.59 8.84 0.60
CA ILE A 151 -9.90 8.18 0.60
C ILE A 151 -10.83 8.83 1.64
N VAL A 152 -10.34 9.04 2.87
CA VAL A 152 -11.15 9.59 3.98
C VAL A 152 -11.06 11.12 4.03
N ASP A 153 -9.86 11.66 3.85
CA ASP A 153 -9.61 13.10 3.77
C ASP A 153 -8.99 13.45 2.41
N PRO A 154 -9.78 13.96 1.46
CA PRO A 154 -9.29 14.35 0.13
C PRO A 154 -8.20 15.43 0.13
N ASN A 155 -8.06 16.16 1.23
CA ASN A 155 -7.07 17.24 1.36
C ASN A 155 -5.81 16.81 2.14
N LEU A 156 -5.74 15.57 2.65
CA LEU A 156 -4.56 15.08 3.37
C LEU A 156 -3.33 15.19 2.48
N SER A 157 -2.30 15.87 3.00
CA SER A 157 -1.05 16.13 2.30
C SER A 157 0.15 15.62 3.11
N ARG A 158 1.31 15.54 2.45
CA ARG A 158 2.56 15.14 3.13
C ARG A 158 2.93 16.07 4.29
N ALA A 159 2.56 17.36 4.20
CA ALA A 159 2.88 18.35 5.24
C ALA A 159 2.11 18.13 6.55
N ASP A 160 0.99 17.41 6.50
CA ASP A 160 0.18 17.09 7.68
C ASP A 160 0.72 15.90 8.46
N LEU A 161 1.52 15.05 7.81
CA LEU A 161 1.96 13.77 8.36
C LEU A 161 2.80 13.89 9.64
N PRO A 162 3.68 14.89 9.86
CA PRO A 162 4.41 15.03 11.12
C PRO A 162 3.50 15.16 12.35
N HIS A 163 2.31 15.72 12.19
CA HIS A 163 1.35 15.98 13.27
C HIS A 163 0.13 15.04 13.23
N LEU A 164 0.15 14.03 12.37
CA LEU A 164 -1.01 13.17 12.10
C LEU A 164 -1.54 12.48 13.36
N GLY A 165 -0.67 12.17 14.32
CA GLY A 165 -1.05 11.53 15.59
C GLY A 165 -2.15 12.27 16.37
N GLU A 166 -2.27 13.60 16.22
CA GLU A 166 -3.33 14.40 16.84
C GLU A 166 -4.71 14.17 16.20
N ARG A 167 -4.74 13.59 15.00
CA ARG A 167 -5.94 13.31 14.20
C ARG A 167 -6.35 11.84 14.22
N LEU A 168 -5.50 10.95 14.72
CA LEU A 168 -5.73 9.50 14.72
C LEU A 168 -6.44 9.06 16.00
N ASN A 169 -7.39 8.14 15.88
CA ASN A 169 -8.03 7.48 17.02
C ASN A 169 -7.19 6.24 17.39
N LEU A 170 -6.00 6.49 17.94
CA LEU A 170 -5.08 5.42 18.29
C LEU A 170 -5.67 4.49 19.37
N PRO A 171 -5.62 3.15 19.20
CA PRO A 171 -6.02 2.23 20.25
C PRO A 171 -5.13 2.35 21.48
N ASP A 172 -5.60 1.89 22.63
CA ASP A 172 -4.84 1.92 23.88
C ASP A 172 -3.43 1.32 23.73
N GLY A 173 -2.43 2.06 24.20
CA GLY A 173 -1.02 1.67 24.14
C GLY A 173 -0.33 1.86 22.78
N TRP A 174 -1.06 2.31 21.75
CA TRP A 174 -0.44 2.73 20.49
C TRP A 174 0.11 4.15 20.58
N THR A 175 1.19 4.42 19.83
CA THR A 175 1.74 5.76 19.68
C THR A 175 2.07 6.03 18.22
N TYR A 176 2.07 7.32 17.86
CA TYR A 176 2.48 7.81 16.55
C TYR A 176 3.68 8.74 16.69
N GLN A 177 4.64 8.66 15.78
CA GLN A 177 5.78 9.57 15.72
C GLN A 177 6.25 9.77 14.27
N SER A 178 6.88 10.91 14.00
CA SER A 178 7.72 11.09 12.83
C SER A 178 9.19 11.16 13.21
N ARG A 179 10.08 10.80 12.27
CA ARG A 179 11.53 11.03 12.43
C ARG A 179 12.22 11.09 11.09
N VAL A 180 13.34 11.83 11.04
CA VAL A 180 14.26 11.83 9.90
C VAL A 180 15.22 10.66 10.02
N LEU A 181 15.38 9.91 8.93
CA LEU A 181 16.30 8.79 8.85
C LEU A 181 17.76 9.25 8.77
N THR A 182 18.62 8.70 9.63
CA THR A 182 20.09 8.93 9.55
C THR A 182 20.79 7.91 8.64
N SER A 183 20.11 6.81 8.32
CA SER A 183 20.57 5.75 7.43
C SER A 183 19.37 5.18 6.68
N PRO A 184 19.55 4.58 5.49
CA PRO A 184 18.45 3.96 4.77
C PRO A 184 17.72 2.93 5.63
N LEU A 185 16.39 2.89 5.51
CA LEU A 185 15.54 1.91 6.16
C LEU A 185 14.97 0.97 5.09
N ARG A 186 15.11 -0.34 5.32
CA ARG A 186 14.56 -1.36 4.44
C ARG A 186 13.47 -2.14 5.14
N VAL A 187 12.33 -2.29 4.47
CA VAL A 187 11.29 -3.25 4.83
C VAL A 187 11.38 -4.39 3.82
N ASP A 188 12.06 -5.48 4.18
CA ASP A 188 12.26 -6.64 3.31
C ASP A 188 11.24 -7.72 3.64
N THR A 189 10.35 -8.03 2.68
CA THR A 189 9.33 -9.09 2.83
C THR A 189 9.47 -10.10 1.70
N THR A 190 10.70 -10.41 1.30
CA THR A 190 10.94 -11.31 0.16
C THR A 190 10.83 -12.78 0.52
N THR A 191 11.11 -13.13 1.77
CA THR A 191 11.08 -14.50 2.31
C THR A 191 9.84 -14.82 3.14
N HIS A 192 8.98 -13.84 3.43
CA HIS A 192 7.79 -13.96 4.26
C HIS A 192 6.70 -12.99 3.82
N ALA A 193 5.45 -13.28 4.20
CA ALA A 193 4.33 -12.37 3.96
C ALA A 193 4.53 -11.05 4.71
N ALA A 194 4.27 -9.93 4.04
CA ALA A 194 4.26 -8.63 4.68
C ALA A 194 3.06 -8.53 5.63
N GLN A 195 3.25 -7.90 6.79
CA GLN A 195 2.15 -7.49 7.66
C GLN A 195 1.81 -6.03 7.34
N VAL A 196 0.56 -5.77 6.95
CA VAL A 196 0.10 -4.45 6.54
C VAL A 196 -1.18 -4.10 7.29
N LEU A 197 -1.23 -2.91 7.89
CA LEU A 197 -2.43 -2.35 8.51
C LEU A 197 -2.75 -0.98 7.93
N GLN A 198 -3.95 -0.49 8.25
CA GLN A 198 -4.38 0.87 7.93
C GLN A 198 -4.80 1.61 9.19
N ASP A 199 -4.60 2.93 9.23
CA ASP A 199 -5.16 3.81 10.28
C ASP A 199 -6.58 4.30 9.92
N ASP A 200 -7.16 5.17 10.75
CA ASP A 200 -8.52 5.71 10.55
C ASP A 200 -8.68 6.54 9.26
N LEU A 201 -7.57 7.07 8.73
CA LEU A 201 -7.53 7.83 7.47
C LEU A 201 -7.16 6.93 6.29
N THR A 202 -7.08 5.62 6.50
CA THR A 202 -6.68 4.59 5.55
C THR A 202 -5.25 4.71 5.05
N ASN A 203 -4.37 5.44 5.74
CA ASN A 203 -2.93 5.40 5.45
C ASN A 203 -2.41 3.99 5.73
N SER A 204 -1.59 3.45 4.84
CA SER A 204 -1.12 2.07 4.96
C SER A 204 0.25 2.03 5.62
N TYR A 205 0.46 1.07 6.52
CA TYR A 205 1.72 0.87 7.24
C TYR A 205 2.22 -0.57 7.04
N SER A 206 3.52 -0.75 6.94
CA SER A 206 4.16 -2.08 6.93
C SER A 206 4.86 -2.31 8.26
N LEU A 207 4.69 -3.50 8.82
CA LEU A 207 5.51 -3.93 9.97
C LEU A 207 6.97 -3.94 9.56
N LEU A 208 7.82 -3.29 10.36
CA LEU A 208 9.25 -3.41 10.26
C LEU A 208 9.66 -4.71 10.97
N THR A 209 10.13 -5.68 10.21
CA THR A 209 10.75 -6.90 10.73
C THR A 209 12.26 -6.73 10.69
N ASP A 210 12.92 -7.00 11.80
CA ASP A 210 14.39 -6.96 11.92
C ASP A 210 15.08 -8.05 11.09
#